data_AF-A0A9D4QG95-F1
#
_entry.id   AF-A0A9D4QG95-F1
#
_cell.length_a   1.000
_cell.length_b   1.000
_cell.length_c   1.000
_cell.angle_alpha   90.00
_cell.angle_beta   90.00
_cell.angle_gamma   90.00
#
_symmetry.space_group_name_H-M   'P 1'
#
loop_
_entity.id
_entity.type
_entity.pdbx_description
1 polymer ?
#
loop_
_entity_poly.entity_id
_entity_poly.type
_entity_poly.pdbx_seq_one_letter_code
_entity_poly.pdbx_strand_id
1 'polypeptide(L)'
;MAESAPKKRKAILIGTKLDIIRVIQSGMKNADVAKKYVLSKSTISTILKDEKKLHAVTNISGDENKRKRLQSVEHFVIPDAREGARQAWTEAVEARLVSDADDLDDFVAADDAVWVTEELDDSAIVREVRAEACPEAPSSDEDSDDDISPPAPISSGTANEYIAALKDVVFSRGLSEQHVSNLEDLEKAIRSSTTGHRQASLTQFFEWKRCP
;
A
#
# COMPACT_ATOMS: atom_id res chain seq x y z
N MET A 1 12.78 35.70 16.77
CA MET A 1 11.69 34.74 16.51
C MET A 1 12.35 33.40 16.25
N ALA A 2 12.06 32.36 17.04
CA ALA A 2 12.74 31.08 16.92
C ALA A 2 12.04 30.21 15.86
N GLU A 3 12.74 29.97 14.76
CA GLU A 3 12.29 29.11 13.66
C GLU A 3 12.32 27.64 14.10
N SER A 4 11.15 27.04 14.30
CA SER A 4 11.05 25.63 14.68
C SER A 4 11.04 24.77 13.42
N ALA A 5 12.14 24.09 13.13
CA ALA A 5 12.23 23.11 12.05
C ALA A 5 11.09 22.07 12.12
N PRO A 6 10.61 21.55 10.98
CA PRO A 6 9.50 20.60 10.95
C PRO A 6 9.85 19.32 11.71
N LYS A 7 9.16 19.06 12.82
CA LYS A 7 9.31 17.82 13.59
C LYS A 7 8.87 16.64 12.74
N LYS A 8 9.83 15.80 12.33
CA LYS A 8 9.57 14.51 11.67
C LYS A 8 8.62 13.68 12.55
N ARG A 9 7.54 13.17 11.95
CA ARG A 9 6.53 12.37 12.66
C ARG A 9 7.12 10.99 12.99
N LYS A 10 7.12 10.61 14.28
CA LYS A 10 7.51 9.27 14.70
C LYS A 10 6.39 8.29 14.33
N ALA A 11 6.73 7.22 13.61
CA ALA A 11 5.81 6.10 13.41
C ALA A 11 5.64 5.34 14.73
N ILE A 12 4.41 4.93 15.03
CA ILE A 12 4.07 4.20 16.27
C ILE A 12 3.38 2.92 15.86
N LEU A 13 3.92 1.78 16.33
CA LEU A 13 3.39 0.45 16.04
C LEU A 13 1.99 0.25 16.64
N ILE A 14 1.20 -0.62 16.02
CA ILE A 14 -0.16 -0.95 16.47
C ILE A 14 -0.17 -1.49 17.90
N GLY A 15 0.76 -2.41 18.23
CA GLY A 15 0.88 -2.97 19.58
C GLY A 15 1.15 -1.92 20.64
N THR A 16 2.05 -0.96 20.37
CA THR A 16 2.35 0.15 21.28
C THR A 16 1.12 1.03 21.52
N LYS A 17 0.30 1.27 20.48
CA LYS A 17 -0.94 2.05 20.64
C LYS A 17 -1.96 1.34 21.53
N LEU A 18 -2.08 0.02 21.44
CA LEU A 18 -2.98 -0.78 22.28
C LEU A 18 -2.51 -0.83 23.73
N ASP A 19 -1.20 -0.93 23.96
CA ASP A 19 -0.62 -0.88 25.30
C ASP A 19 -0.87 0.49 25.97
N ILE A 20 -0.74 1.58 25.20
CA ILE A 20 -1.12 2.93 25.65
C ILE A 20 -2.59 2.99 26.08
N ILE A 21 -3.51 2.42 25.29
CA ILE A 21 -4.94 2.38 25.62
C ILE A 21 -5.17 1.59 26.91
N ARG A 22 -4.57 0.40 27.03
CA ARG A 22 -4.68 -0.45 28.22
C ARG A 22 -4.22 0.26 29.49
N VAL A 23 -3.06 0.94 29.42
CA VAL A 23 -2.49 1.66 30.57
C VAL A 23 -3.34 2.87 30.98
N ILE A 24 -4.00 3.53 30.03
CA ILE A 24 -4.95 4.62 30.33
C ILE A 24 -6.23 4.05 30.94
N GLN A 25 -6.77 2.96 30.40
CA GLN A 25 -7.95 2.28 30.94
C GLN A 25 -7.71 1.75 32.36
N SER A 26 -6.47 1.36 32.71
CA SER A 26 -6.10 1.00 34.09
C SER A 26 -5.99 2.20 35.03
N GLY A 27 -6.27 3.43 34.57
CA GLY A 27 -6.33 4.63 35.40
C GLY A 27 -5.09 5.51 35.38
N MET A 28 -4.08 5.24 34.53
CA MET A 28 -2.92 6.12 34.41
C MET A 28 -3.29 7.42 33.68
N LYS A 29 -2.80 8.55 34.18
CA LYS A 29 -3.06 9.85 33.57
C LYS A 29 -2.30 10.02 32.25
N ASN A 30 -2.93 10.66 31.27
CA ASN A 30 -2.32 10.94 29.95
C ASN A 30 -0.95 11.63 30.03
N ALA A 31 -0.74 12.49 31.03
CA ALA A 31 0.54 13.18 31.23
C ALA A 31 1.67 12.22 31.62
N ASP A 32 1.37 11.18 32.40
CA ASP A 32 2.36 10.19 32.85
C ASP A 32 2.61 9.15 31.77
N VAL A 33 1.56 8.77 31.03
CA VAL A 33 1.67 7.92 29.82
C VAL A 33 2.54 8.61 28.75
N ALA A 34 2.34 9.90 28.51
CA ALA A 34 3.16 10.66 27.55
C ALA A 34 4.66 10.60 27.89
N LYS A 35 5.02 10.69 29.18
CA LYS A 35 6.41 10.54 29.65
C LYS A 35 6.92 9.11 29.43
N LYS A 36 6.12 8.10 29.81
CA LYS A 36 6.48 6.69 29.72
C LYS A 36 6.82 6.25 28.30
N TYR A 37 6.03 6.67 27.31
CA TYR A 37 6.24 6.29 25.90
C TYR A 37 7.05 7.33 25.11
N VAL A 38 7.53 8.41 25.76
CA VAL A 38 8.28 9.51 25.12
C VAL A 38 7.52 10.09 23.91
N LEU A 39 6.22 10.32 24.12
CA LEU A 39 5.29 10.85 23.14
C LEU A 39 4.68 12.16 23.62
N SER A 40 4.18 12.97 22.69
CA SER A 40 3.47 14.19 23.05
C SER A 40 2.07 13.88 23.60
N LYS A 41 1.56 14.74 24.48
CA LYS A 41 0.19 14.59 25.03
C LYS A 41 -0.86 14.54 23.91
N SER A 42 -0.68 15.33 22.85
CA SER A 42 -1.57 15.32 21.68
C SER A 42 -1.55 13.97 20.96
N THR A 43 -0.37 13.33 20.83
CA THR A 43 -0.26 11.98 20.28
C THR A 43 -1.05 10.96 21.10
N ILE A 44 -0.95 11.00 22.43
CA ILE A 44 -1.72 10.11 23.32
C ILE A 44 -3.23 10.33 23.14
N SER A 45 -3.68 11.58 23.11
CA SER A 45 -5.09 11.92 22.88
C SER A 45 -5.60 11.44 21.52
N THR A 46 -4.80 11.55 20.46
CA THR A 46 -5.19 11.04 19.14
C THR A 46 -5.29 9.51 19.14
N ILE A 47 -4.36 8.81 19.78
CA ILE A 47 -4.40 7.35 19.92
C ILE A 47 -5.67 6.91 20.64
N LEU A 48 -6.03 7.58 21.74
CA LEU A 48 -7.25 7.28 22.49
C LEU A 48 -8.52 7.56 21.67
N LYS A 49 -8.54 8.64 20.88
CA LYS A 49 -9.68 8.97 20.01
C LYS A 49 -9.94 7.89 18.95
N ASP A 50 -8.89 7.27 18.44
CA ASP A 50 -8.97 6.22 17.41
C ASP A 50 -9.02 4.78 17.99
N GLU A 51 -9.23 4.62 19.30
CA GLU A 51 -9.27 3.32 20.02
C GLU A 51 -10.10 2.25 19.30
N LYS A 52 -11.35 2.57 18.92
CA LYS A 52 -12.25 1.63 18.24
C LYS A 52 -11.65 1.08 16.93
N LYS A 53 -10.96 1.94 16.16
CA LYS A 53 -10.33 1.55 14.89
C LYS A 53 -9.13 0.65 15.14
N LEU A 54 -8.37 0.90 16.21
CA LEU A 54 -7.20 0.09 16.56
C LEU A 54 -7.60 -1.32 16.99
N HIS A 55 -8.68 -1.45 17.78
CA HIS A 55 -9.24 -2.76 18.14
C HIS A 55 -9.87 -3.51 16.96
N ALA A 56 -10.51 -2.80 16.03
CA ALA A 56 -11.04 -3.41 14.81
C ALA A 56 -9.90 -4.00 13.95
N VAL A 57 -8.79 -3.29 13.78
CA VAL A 57 -7.63 -3.77 13.01
C VAL A 57 -7.00 -5.02 13.63
N THR A 58 -7.03 -5.18 14.96
CA THR A 58 -6.48 -6.39 15.61
C THR A 58 -7.41 -7.59 15.61
N ASN A 59 -8.73 -7.38 15.53
CA ASN A 59 -9.70 -8.47 15.49
C ASN A 59 -9.92 -9.02 14.06
N ILE A 60 -9.34 -8.38 13.03
CA ILE A 60 -9.36 -8.87 11.65
C ILE A 60 -8.13 -9.75 11.44
N SER A 61 -8.14 -10.93 12.05
CA SER A 61 -7.42 -12.08 11.51
C SER A 61 -8.33 -12.69 10.45
N GLY A 62 -8.30 -12.17 9.22
CA GLY A 62 -9.03 -12.79 8.10
C GLY A 62 -9.54 -11.88 6.97
N ASP A 63 -8.85 -10.79 6.61
CA ASP A 63 -9.10 -10.17 5.30
C ASP A 63 -7.82 -9.48 4.78
N GLU A 64 -7.06 -10.22 4.00
CA GLU A 64 -5.66 -9.95 3.65
C GLU A 64 -5.45 -8.94 2.50
N ASN A 65 -6.48 -8.19 2.10
CA ASN A 65 -6.43 -7.55 0.78
C ASN A 65 -6.66 -6.04 0.65
N LYS A 66 -6.36 -5.20 1.67
CA LYS A 66 -6.50 -3.73 1.49
C LYS A 66 -5.38 -2.81 1.98
N ARG A 67 -4.24 -3.28 2.51
CA ARG A 67 -3.08 -2.39 2.77
C ARG A 67 -1.74 -3.10 2.64
N LYS A 68 -1.22 -3.25 1.41
CA LYS A 68 0.21 -3.51 1.22
C LYS A 68 0.98 -2.20 1.37
N ARG A 69 1.33 -1.84 2.60
CA ARG A 69 2.53 -1.04 2.86
C ARG A 69 3.64 -2.03 3.22
N LEU A 70 4.57 -2.24 2.30
CA LEU A 70 5.81 -2.96 2.56
C LEU A 70 6.67 -2.11 3.50
N GLN A 71 6.46 -2.21 4.82
CA GLN A 71 7.50 -1.93 5.82
C GLN A 71 7.03 -2.24 7.24
N SER A 72 7.53 -3.33 7.80
CA SER A 72 8.45 -3.26 8.93
C SER A 72 8.97 -4.67 9.19
N VAL A 73 10.22 -4.89 8.79
CA VAL A 73 11.11 -5.85 9.44
C VAL A 73 10.94 -5.61 10.94
N GLU A 74 10.41 -6.61 11.66
CA GLU A 74 10.58 -6.67 13.10
C GLU A 74 12.08 -6.50 13.39
N HIS A 75 12.45 -6.08 14.58
CA HIS A 75 13.82 -6.32 15.03
C HIS A 75 14.02 -7.85 15.21
N PHE A 76 13.93 -8.60 14.10
CA PHE A 76 14.84 -9.68 13.84
C PHE A 76 16.18 -8.98 13.97
N VAL A 77 16.89 -9.28 15.05
CA VAL A 77 18.35 -9.27 14.96
C VAL A 77 18.57 -10.14 13.75
N ILE A 78 18.75 -9.55 12.56
CA ILE A 78 19.36 -10.28 11.46
C ILE A 78 20.67 -10.67 12.11
N PRO A 79 20.90 -11.95 12.47
CA PRO A 79 22.23 -12.35 12.85
C PRO A 79 23.07 -11.84 11.70
N ASP A 80 24.07 -11.00 11.99
CA ASP A 80 24.86 -10.29 10.99
C ASP A 80 24.96 -11.19 9.77
N ALA A 81 24.38 -10.78 8.63
CA ALA A 81 24.19 -11.70 7.51
C ALA A 81 25.52 -12.37 7.12
N ARG A 82 26.62 -11.69 7.44
CA ARG A 82 27.99 -12.18 7.36
C ARG A 82 28.30 -13.33 8.33
N GLU A 83 27.84 -13.28 9.57
CA GLU A 83 28.01 -14.36 10.57
C GLU A 83 27.19 -15.60 10.19
N GLY A 84 25.97 -15.42 9.68
CA GLY A 84 25.19 -16.53 9.12
C GLY A 84 25.86 -17.15 7.89
N ALA A 85 26.42 -16.31 7.00
CA ALA A 85 27.18 -16.75 5.84
C ALA A 85 28.47 -17.49 6.23
N ARG A 86 29.19 -17.02 7.26
CA ARG A 86 30.38 -17.68 7.82
C ARG A 86 30.06 -19.08 8.35
N GLN A 87 28.97 -19.21 9.11
CA GLN A 87 28.56 -20.50 9.64
C GLN A 87 28.16 -21.47 8.52
N ALA A 88 27.38 -21.02 7.54
CA ALA A 88 27.02 -21.83 6.37
C ALA A 88 28.25 -22.22 5.52
N TRP A 89 29.24 -21.34 5.40
CA TRP A 89 30.50 -21.63 4.71
C TRP A 89 31.32 -22.69 5.44
N THR A 90 31.43 -22.59 6.77
CA THR A 90 32.10 -23.63 7.58
C THR A 90 31.43 -24.99 7.44
N GLU A 91 30.10 -25.05 7.44
CA GLU A 91 29.35 -26.29 7.19
C GLU A 91 29.58 -26.83 5.78
N ALA A 92 29.66 -25.95 4.77
CA ALA A 92 29.94 -26.34 3.39
C ALA A 92 31.36 -26.90 3.20
N VAL A 93 32.36 -26.33 3.89
CA VAL A 93 33.73 -26.84 3.93
C VAL A 93 33.79 -28.20 4.64
N GLU A 94 33.12 -28.35 5.79
CA GLU A 94 33.02 -29.63 6.50
C GLU A 94 32.31 -30.70 5.64
N ALA A 95 31.27 -30.32 4.91
CA ALA A 95 30.58 -31.17 3.95
C ALA A 95 31.36 -31.40 2.64
N ARG A 96 32.56 -30.81 2.49
CA ARG A 96 33.42 -30.83 1.29
C ARG A 96 32.72 -30.37 0.01
N LEU A 97 31.78 -29.45 0.16
CA LEU A 97 31.10 -28.78 -0.97
C LEU A 97 31.94 -27.64 -1.55
N VAL A 98 32.89 -27.11 -0.75
CA VAL A 98 33.81 -26.04 -1.12
C VAL A 98 35.23 -26.43 -0.66
N SER A 99 36.28 -25.94 -1.33
CA SER A 99 37.67 -26.25 -0.98
C SER A 99 38.12 -25.47 0.25
N ASP A 100 39.03 -26.05 1.04
CA ASP A 100 39.70 -25.34 2.15
C ASP A 100 40.54 -24.14 1.66
N ALA A 101 40.82 -24.08 0.35
CA ALA A 101 41.56 -23.00 -0.28
C ALA A 101 40.67 -21.83 -0.76
N ASP A 102 39.34 -22.00 -0.77
CA ASP A 102 38.40 -20.98 -1.23
C ASP A 102 37.99 -20.07 -0.06
N ASP A 103 38.06 -18.75 -0.26
CA ASP A 103 37.74 -17.75 0.76
C ASP A 103 36.31 -17.21 0.58
N LEU A 104 35.57 -17.10 1.69
CA LEU A 104 34.19 -16.61 1.69
C LEU A 104 34.08 -15.16 1.18
N ASP A 105 35.06 -14.31 1.48
CA ASP A 105 35.02 -12.90 1.08
C ASP A 105 35.19 -12.75 -0.44
N ASP A 106 35.85 -13.69 -1.14
CA ASP A 106 35.94 -13.71 -2.61
C ASP A 106 34.57 -13.97 -3.28
N PHE A 107 33.74 -14.80 -2.66
CA PHE A 107 32.39 -15.08 -3.14
C PHE A 107 31.39 -13.95 -2.82
N VAL A 108 31.52 -13.34 -1.63
CA VAL A 108 30.59 -12.31 -1.16
C VAL A 108 30.88 -10.94 -1.78
N ALA A 109 32.14 -10.59 -2.01
CA ALA A 109 32.53 -9.28 -2.53
C ALA A 109 32.73 -9.24 -4.05
N ALA A 110 32.32 -10.28 -4.78
CA ALA A 110 32.51 -10.38 -6.23
C ALA A 110 31.89 -9.20 -7.00
N ASP A 111 30.75 -8.68 -6.53
CA ASP A 111 30.03 -7.57 -7.18
C ASP A 111 30.46 -6.17 -6.69
N ASP A 112 31.25 -6.06 -5.62
CA ASP A 112 31.69 -4.77 -5.08
C ASP A 112 32.68 -4.05 -6.01
N ALA A 113 33.33 -4.80 -6.91
CA ALA A 113 34.20 -4.26 -7.95
C ALA A 113 33.45 -3.89 -9.24
N VAL A 114 32.12 -4.01 -9.30
CA VAL A 114 31.34 -3.62 -10.48
C VAL A 114 31.32 -2.10 -10.61
N TRP A 115 31.95 -1.62 -11.67
CA TRP A 115 31.93 -0.22 -12.05
C TRP A 115 30.53 0.13 -12.54
N VAL A 116 29.82 0.98 -11.81
CA VAL A 116 28.57 1.57 -12.29
C VAL A 116 28.93 2.47 -13.48
N THR A 117 28.63 2.02 -14.70
CA THR A 117 28.82 2.83 -15.90
C THR A 117 27.63 3.77 -16.04
N GLU A 118 27.86 5.05 -15.76
CA GLU A 118 27.01 6.21 -16.09
C GLU A 118 25.62 6.23 -15.42
N GLU A 119 25.40 7.24 -14.59
CA GLU A 119 24.09 7.60 -14.06
C GLU A 119 23.28 8.19 -15.22
N LEU A 120 22.42 7.37 -15.85
CA LEU A 120 21.53 7.82 -16.92
C LEU A 120 20.58 8.89 -16.37
N ASP A 121 20.80 10.14 -16.77
CA ASP A 121 19.94 11.27 -16.40
C ASP A 121 18.63 11.24 -17.20
N ASP A 122 17.52 11.01 -16.49
CA ASP A 122 16.16 10.96 -17.04
C ASP A 122 15.71 12.29 -17.68
N SER A 123 16.45 13.39 -17.48
CA SER A 123 16.12 14.73 -17.98
C SER A 123 15.99 14.82 -19.51
N ALA A 124 16.73 14.00 -20.26
CA ALA A 124 16.63 13.97 -21.73
C ALA A 124 15.29 13.39 -22.20
N ILE A 125 14.79 12.36 -21.52
CA ILE A 125 13.51 11.71 -21.81
C ILE A 125 12.35 12.68 -21.50
N VAL A 126 12.42 13.37 -20.35
CA VAL A 126 11.42 14.37 -19.95
C VAL A 126 11.34 15.52 -20.96
N ARG A 127 12.48 15.94 -21.51
CA ARG A 127 12.53 16.99 -22.52
C ARG A 127 11.90 16.56 -23.85
N GLU A 128 12.14 15.33 -24.29
CA GLU A 128 11.55 14.77 -25.51
C GLU A 128 10.02 14.68 -25.40
N VAL A 129 9.51 14.12 -24.29
CA VAL A 129 8.06 13.99 -24.03
C VAL A 129 7.37 15.36 -23.98
N ARG A 130 8.05 16.38 -23.43
CA ARG A 130 7.51 17.74 -23.37
C ARG A 130 7.57 18.45 -24.73
N ALA A 131 8.56 18.15 -25.56
CA ALA A 131 8.70 18.74 -26.89
C ALA A 131 7.64 18.23 -27.88
N GLU A 132 7.19 16.98 -27.76
CA GLU A 132 6.09 16.45 -28.58
C GLU A 132 4.71 17.03 -28.19
N ALA A 133 4.61 17.77 -27.08
CA ALA A 133 3.35 18.26 -26.56
C ALA A 133 2.84 19.59 -27.14
N CYS A 134 3.53 20.27 -28.08
CA CYS A 134 2.94 21.36 -28.90
C CYS A 134 3.93 22.01 -29.91
N PRO A 135 3.55 22.20 -31.18
CA PRO A 135 4.14 23.22 -32.05
C PRO A 135 3.42 24.57 -31.91
N GLU A 136 4.23 25.59 -31.67
CA GLU A 136 4.03 27.05 -31.61
C GLU A 136 2.88 27.71 -32.43
N ALA A 137 2.15 28.59 -31.70
CA ALA A 137 1.53 29.90 -32.07
C ALA A 137 0.17 29.96 -32.81
N PRO A 138 -0.63 31.07 -32.71
CA PRO A 138 -0.68 32.18 -31.74
C PRO A 138 -2.10 32.43 -31.12
N SER A 139 -2.12 33.07 -29.94
CA SER A 139 -3.18 33.95 -29.38
C SER A 139 -4.59 33.90 -30.01
N SER A 140 -5.48 33.11 -29.43
CA SER A 140 -6.92 33.38 -29.45
C SER A 140 -7.47 33.13 -28.04
N ASP A 141 -7.96 34.19 -27.41
CA ASP A 141 -8.62 34.20 -26.09
C ASP A 141 -9.91 33.38 -26.11
N GLU A 142 -9.80 32.06 -26.06
CA GLU A 142 -10.91 31.20 -25.65
C GLU A 142 -10.47 30.43 -24.41
N ASP A 143 -11.02 30.87 -23.28
CA ASP A 143 -10.96 30.23 -21.96
C ASP A 143 -11.65 28.86 -22.09
N SER A 144 -10.89 27.87 -22.58
CA SER A 144 -11.31 26.48 -22.63
C SER A 144 -10.41 25.72 -21.68
N ASP A 145 -10.91 25.55 -20.46
CA ASP A 145 -10.42 24.54 -19.53
C ASP A 145 -10.47 23.19 -20.26
N ASP A 146 -9.32 22.76 -20.81
CA ASP A 146 -9.09 21.38 -21.21
C ASP A 146 -9.06 20.50 -19.95
N ASP A 147 -10.24 20.35 -19.36
CA ASP A 147 -10.56 19.32 -18.40
C ASP A 147 -10.49 18.01 -19.19
N ILE A 148 -9.41 17.24 -18.99
CA ILE A 148 -9.29 15.88 -19.51
C ILE A 148 -10.51 15.11 -19.00
N SER A 149 -11.51 14.99 -19.87
CA SER A 149 -12.78 14.37 -19.54
C SER A 149 -12.50 12.91 -19.15
N PRO A 150 -12.84 12.49 -17.92
CA PRO A 150 -12.66 11.10 -17.52
C PRO A 150 -13.40 10.20 -18.50
N PRO A 151 -12.84 9.03 -18.87
CA PRO A 151 -13.47 8.13 -19.82
C PRO A 151 -14.90 7.86 -19.38
N ALA A 152 -15.85 8.04 -20.29
CA ALA A 152 -17.27 7.94 -19.99
C ALA A 152 -17.53 6.65 -19.21
N PRO A 153 -18.20 6.71 -18.04
CA PRO A 153 -18.42 5.55 -17.22
C PRO A 153 -19.22 4.51 -18.02
N ILE A 154 -18.60 3.36 -18.32
CA ILE A 154 -19.28 2.27 -19.02
C ILE A 154 -20.39 1.71 -18.13
N SER A 155 -21.53 1.39 -18.74
CA SER A 155 -22.65 0.81 -18.02
C SER A 155 -22.30 -0.59 -17.51
N SER A 156 -22.90 -1.00 -16.40
CA SER A 156 -22.74 -2.37 -15.88
C SER A 156 -23.20 -3.43 -16.89
N GLY A 157 -24.13 -3.10 -17.80
CA GLY A 157 -24.55 -3.98 -18.89
C GLY A 157 -23.43 -4.20 -19.91
N THR A 158 -22.83 -3.10 -20.39
CA THR A 158 -21.70 -3.12 -21.33
C THR A 158 -20.48 -3.85 -20.73
N ALA A 159 -20.23 -3.67 -19.42
CA ALA A 159 -19.16 -4.39 -18.74
C ALA A 159 -19.38 -5.92 -18.76
N ASN A 160 -20.62 -6.39 -18.58
CA ASN A 160 -20.94 -7.82 -18.65
C ASN A 160 -20.78 -8.38 -20.07
N GLU A 161 -21.11 -7.61 -21.11
CA GLU A 161 -20.89 -8.00 -22.51
C GLU A 161 -19.40 -8.21 -22.82
N TYR A 162 -18.52 -7.32 -22.33
CA TYR A 162 -17.08 -7.50 -22.47
C TYR A 162 -16.56 -8.72 -21.72
N ILE A 163 -17.10 -9.00 -20.52
CA ILE A 163 -16.74 -10.21 -19.76
C ILE A 163 -17.16 -11.47 -20.52
N ALA A 164 -18.34 -11.48 -21.16
CA ALA A 164 -18.79 -12.60 -21.98
C ALA A 164 -17.86 -12.84 -23.18
N ALA A 165 -17.50 -11.77 -23.91
CA ALA A 165 -16.55 -11.86 -25.03
C ALA A 165 -15.17 -12.37 -24.59
N LEU A 166 -14.69 -11.97 -23.40
CA LEU A 166 -13.44 -12.46 -22.84
C LEU A 166 -13.50 -13.96 -22.51
N LYS A 167 -14.63 -14.45 -21.99
CA LYS A 167 -14.82 -15.88 -21.73
C LYS A 167 -14.72 -16.70 -23.02
N ASP A 168 -15.35 -16.25 -24.10
CA ASP A 168 -15.27 -16.92 -25.41
C ASP A 168 -13.83 -16.99 -25.94
N VAL A 169 -13.05 -15.94 -25.75
CA VAL A 169 -11.63 -15.91 -26.13
C VAL A 169 -10.81 -16.87 -25.28
N VAL A 170 -11.06 -16.93 -23.98
CA VAL A 170 -10.39 -17.86 -23.04
C VAL A 170 -10.66 -19.31 -23.45
N PHE A 171 -11.91 -19.65 -23.79
CA PHE A 171 -12.27 -20.97 -24.30
C PHE A 171 -11.63 -21.25 -25.67
N SER A 172 -11.71 -20.30 -26.60
CA SER A 172 -11.18 -20.46 -27.96
C SER A 172 -9.65 -20.62 -27.99
N ARG A 173 -8.96 -20.01 -27.03
CA ARG A 173 -7.49 -20.09 -26.90
C ARG A 173 -7.02 -21.20 -25.96
N GLY A 174 -7.93 -21.98 -25.37
CA GLY A 174 -7.59 -23.05 -24.43
C GLY A 174 -6.81 -22.57 -23.22
N LEU A 175 -7.07 -21.34 -22.76
CA LEU A 175 -6.44 -20.78 -21.57
C LEU A 175 -6.95 -21.50 -20.32
N SER A 176 -6.17 -21.42 -19.24
CA SER A 176 -6.49 -22.07 -17.95
C SER A 176 -7.92 -21.78 -17.47
N GLU A 177 -8.61 -22.80 -16.95
CA GLU A 177 -9.94 -22.71 -16.34
C GLU A 177 -10.02 -21.68 -15.21
N GLN A 178 -8.89 -21.37 -14.57
CA GLN A 178 -8.79 -20.33 -13.55
C GLN A 178 -9.18 -18.95 -14.11
N HIS A 179 -8.89 -18.66 -15.37
CA HIS A 179 -9.27 -17.39 -15.98
C HIS A 179 -10.79 -17.27 -16.16
N VAL A 180 -11.47 -18.38 -16.45
CA VAL A 180 -12.95 -18.42 -16.53
C VAL A 180 -13.56 -18.16 -15.17
N SER A 181 -13.06 -18.83 -14.11
CA SER A 181 -13.51 -18.63 -12.73
C SER A 181 -13.36 -17.17 -12.28
N ASN A 182 -12.20 -16.56 -12.55
CA ASN A 182 -11.95 -15.16 -12.20
C ASN A 182 -12.92 -14.20 -12.93
N LEU A 183 -13.24 -14.48 -14.19
CA LEU A 183 -14.20 -13.69 -14.98
C LEU A 183 -15.63 -13.88 -14.44
N GLU A 184 -16.00 -15.06 -13.98
CA GLU A 184 -17.29 -15.33 -13.31
C GLU A 184 -17.42 -14.57 -11.98
N ASP A 185 -16.37 -14.57 -11.17
CA ASP A 185 -16.33 -13.83 -9.91
C ASP A 185 -16.47 -12.33 -10.14
N LEU A 186 -15.80 -11.80 -11.16
CA LEU A 186 -15.91 -10.39 -11.55
C LEU A 186 -17.33 -10.04 -12.02
N GLU A 187 -17.95 -10.89 -12.85
CA GLU A 187 -19.33 -10.73 -13.33
C GLU A 187 -20.33 -10.74 -12.17
N LYS A 188 -20.12 -11.61 -11.17
CA LYS A 188 -20.93 -11.69 -9.95
C LYS A 188 -20.76 -10.44 -9.09
N ALA A 189 -19.54 -9.94 -8.93
CA ALA A 189 -19.27 -8.71 -8.19
C ALA A 189 -19.98 -7.51 -8.82
N ILE A 190 -19.88 -7.34 -10.14
CA ILE A 190 -20.55 -6.24 -10.87
C ILE A 190 -22.07 -6.34 -10.72
N ARG A 191 -22.67 -7.53 -10.89
CA ARG A 191 -24.12 -7.72 -10.69
C ARG A 191 -24.58 -7.46 -9.26
N SER A 192 -23.82 -7.88 -8.26
CA SER A 192 -24.16 -7.62 -6.86
C SER A 192 -24.10 -6.13 -6.52
N SER A 193 -23.18 -5.39 -7.14
CA SER A 193 -22.98 -3.95 -6.91
C SER A 193 -24.15 -3.09 -7.41
N THR A 194 -24.84 -3.52 -8.48
CA THR A 194 -25.99 -2.78 -9.04
C THR A 194 -27.28 -3.00 -8.26
N THR A 195 -27.40 -4.13 -7.55
CA THR A 195 -28.58 -4.46 -6.72
C THR A 195 -28.56 -3.81 -5.33
N GLY A 196 -27.42 -3.27 -4.89
CA GLY A 196 -27.23 -2.79 -3.50
C GLY A 196 -27.57 -1.32 -3.23
N HIS A 197 -27.94 -0.53 -4.25
CA HIS A 197 -28.17 0.90 -4.09
C HIS A 197 -29.55 1.35 -4.57
N ARG A 198 -30.59 1.04 -3.77
CA ARG A 198 -31.95 1.63 -3.76
C ARG A 198 -32.74 0.81 -2.74
N GLN A 199 -33.16 1.34 -1.59
CA GLN A 199 -34.21 2.33 -1.41
C GLN A 199 -34.00 3.07 -0.08
N ALA A 200 -34.12 4.41 -0.07
CA ALA A 200 -34.34 5.12 1.19
C ALA A 200 -35.67 4.64 1.80
N SER A 201 -35.66 4.30 3.09
CA SER A 201 -36.87 3.81 3.76
C SER A 201 -37.97 4.86 3.68
N LEU A 202 -39.19 4.46 3.32
CA LEU A 202 -40.39 5.30 3.29
C LEU A 202 -40.60 6.06 4.60
N THR A 203 -40.12 5.50 5.72
CA THR A 203 -40.12 6.13 7.06
C THR A 203 -39.36 7.45 7.09
N GLN A 204 -38.25 7.54 6.36
CA GLN A 204 -37.41 8.75 6.29
C GLN A 204 -38.13 9.89 5.54
N PHE A 205 -39.03 9.56 4.61
CA PHE A 205 -39.85 10.54 3.90
C PHE A 205 -40.96 11.14 4.79
N PHE A 206 -41.53 10.34 5.71
CA PHE A 206 -42.55 10.83 6.64
C PHE A 206 -41.99 11.60 7.83
N GLU A 207 -40.73 11.36 8.22
CA GLU A 207 -40.05 12.14 9.25
C GLU A 207 -39.79 13.59 8.80
N TRP A 208 -39.45 13.81 7.52
CA TRP A 208 -39.23 15.16 6.98
C TRP A 208 -40.52 16.01 6.95
N LYS A 209 -41.69 15.38 6.77
CA LYS A 209 -43.00 16.07 6.71
C LYS A 209 -43.58 16.40 8.09
N ARG A 210 -42.89 16.04 9.19
CA ARG A 210 -43.39 16.15 10.57
C ARG A 210 -42.55 17.11 11.43
N CYS A 211 -42.05 18.19 10.85
CA CYS A 211 -41.58 19.33 11.65
C CYS A 211 -42.74 20.33 11.87
N PRO A 212 -42.96 20.82 13.11
CA PRO A 212 -44.00 21.80 13.46
C PRO A 212 -43.69 23.22 12.96
#